data_AF-A0A2Z5US92-F1
#
_entry.id   AF-A0A2Z5US92-F1
#
_cell.length_a   1.000
_cell.length_b   1.000
_cell.length_c   1.000
_cell.angle_alpha   90.00
_cell.angle_beta   90.00
_cell.angle_gamma   90.00
#
_symmetry.space_group_name_H-M   'P 1'
#
loop_
_entity.id
_entity.type
_entity.pdbx_description
1 polymer ?
#
loop_
_entity_poly.entity_id
_entity_poly.type
_entity_poly.pdbx_seq_one_letter_code
_entity_poly.pdbx_strand_id
1 'polypeptide(L)' 'MAKALRQKRFTVSLDVEDYESLRAIAHNHRPPLKLQYVVNVAVKNLLERQAAKQLTFPLDD' A
#
# COMPACT_ATOMS: atom_id res chain seq x y z
N MET A 1 4.27 -7.64 -25.89
CA MET A 1 5.14 -6.78 -25.05
C MET A 1 4.30 -6.29 -23.89
N ALA A 2 4.59 -6.72 -22.65
CA ALA A 2 3.81 -6.29 -21.49
C ALA A 2 3.96 -4.77 -21.30
N LYS A 3 2.84 -4.04 -21.23
CA LYS A 3 2.83 -2.59 -21.02
C LYS A 3 3.56 -2.28 -19.72
N ALA A 4 4.71 -1.60 -19.81
CA ALA A 4 5.46 -1.20 -18.62
C ALA A 4 4.55 -0.34 -17.73
N LEU A 5 4.26 -0.82 -16.51
CA LEU A 5 3.54 -0.07 -15.51
C LEU A 5 4.34 1.21 -15.21
N ARG A 6 3.80 2.36 -15.59
CA ARG A 6 4.40 3.67 -15.30
C ARG A 6 4.32 3.92 -13.79
N GLN A 7 5.36 3.54 -13.06
CA GLN A 7 5.49 3.86 -11.64
C GLN A 7 5.89 5.33 -11.47
N LYS A 8 5.22 6.04 -10.57
CA LYS A 8 5.58 7.40 -10.16
C LYS A 8 6.26 7.34 -8.80
N ARG A 9 7.37 8.07 -8.66
CA ARG A 9 8.08 8.21 -7.38
C ARG A 9 7.48 9.38 -6.63
N PHE A 10 7.21 9.17 -5.35
CA PHE A 10 6.82 10.21 -4.41
C PHE A 10 7.50 9.92 -3.07
N THR A 11 7.69 10.95 -2.27
CA THR A 11 8.36 10.88 -0.96
C THR A 11 7.34 11.22 0.12
N VAL A 12 7.36 10.47 1.22
CA VAL A 12 6.50 10.69 2.38
C VAL A 12 7.36 10.64 3.63
N SER A 13 7.13 11.57 4.55
CA SER A 13 7.70 11.53 5.90
C SER A 13 6.78 10.70 6.80
N LEU A 14 7.36 9.80 7.57
CA LEU A 14 6.66 8.95 8.55
C LEU A 14 7.24 9.21 9.94
N ASP A 15 6.44 8.97 10.96
CA ASP A 15 6.94 8.88 12.33
C ASP A 15 7.90 7.69 12.47
N VAL A 16 8.84 7.81 13.41
CA VAL A 16 9.90 6.81 13.61
C VAL A 16 9.30 5.44 13.97
N GLU A 17 8.25 5.44 14.80
CA GLU A 17 7.56 4.21 15.23
C GLU A 17 6.89 3.49 14.05
N ASP A 18 6.25 4.24 13.15
CA ASP A 18 5.63 3.70 11.94
C ASP A 18 6.69 3.12 10.98
N TYR A 19 7.81 3.82 10.82
CA TYR A 19 8.92 3.35 10.00
C TYR A 19 9.49 2.02 10.53
N GLU A 20 9.77 1.93 11.83
CA GLU A 20 10.30 0.70 12.43
C GLU A 20 9.28 -0.44 12.36
N SER A 21 7.99 -0.15 12.51
CA SER A 21 6.91 -1.13 12.34
C SER A 21 6.88 -1.70 10.92
N LEU A 22 6.98 -0.84 9.89
CA LEU A 22 7.06 -1.28 8.49
C LEU A 22 8.33 -2.11 8.22
N ARG A 23 9.45 -1.71 8.82
CA ARG A 23 10.73 -2.42 8.71
C ARG A 23 10.65 -3.80 9.37
N ALA A 24 10.01 -3.93 10.52
CA ALA A 24 9.79 -5.21 11.20
C ALA A 24 8.93 -6.16 10.34
N ILE A 25 7.83 -5.66 9.75
CA ILE A 25 6.98 -6.45 8.83
C ILE A 25 7.81 -7.01 7.67
N ALA A 26 8.66 -6.17 7.07
CA ALA A 26 9.51 -6.56 5.95
C ALA A 26 10.52 -7.66 6.34
N HIS A 27 11.15 -7.55 7.51
CA HIS A 27 12.16 -8.50 8.01
C HIS A 27 11.58 -9.81 8.54
N ASN A 28 10.38 -9.78 9.12
CA ASN A 28 9.74 -10.96 9.68
C ASN A 28 9.27 -11.96 8.60
N HIS A 29 9.17 -11.53 7.34
CA HIS A 29 8.86 -12.41 6.23
C HIS A 29 10.09 -13.22 5.79
N ARG A 30 9.90 -14.49 5.41
CA ARG A 30 10.96 -15.33 4.82
C ARG A 30 10.60 -15.70 3.38
N PRO A 31 11.32 -15.18 2.35
CA PRO A 31 12.50 -14.30 2.41
C PRO A 31 12.16 -12.84 2.78
N PRO A 32 13.12 -12.03 3.28
CA PRO A 32 12.86 -10.62 3.63
C PRO A 32 12.30 -9.83 2.45
N LEU A 33 11.25 -9.05 2.71
CA LEU A 33 10.62 -8.20 1.71
C LEU A 33 11.33 -6.84 1.60
N LYS A 34 11.20 -6.19 0.45
CA LYS A 34 11.63 -4.80 0.30
C LYS A 34 10.61 -3.87 0.97
N LEU A 35 11.07 -2.84 1.67
CA LEU A 35 10.19 -1.84 2.29
C LEU A 35 9.22 -1.22 1.27
N GLN A 36 9.70 -0.93 0.06
CA GLN A 36 8.88 -0.45 -1.06
C GLN A 36 7.70 -1.39 -1.37
N TYR A 37 7.90 -2.70 -1.29
CA TYR A 37 6.84 -3.68 -1.54
C TYR A 37 5.76 -3.60 -0.45
N VAL A 38 6.17 -3.55 0.81
CA VAL A 38 5.25 -3.42 1.95
C VAL A 38 4.40 -2.15 1.83
N VAL A 39 5.04 -1.01 1.51
CA VAL A 39 4.33 0.26 1.28
C VAL A 39 3.35 0.15 0.10
N ASN A 40 3.75 -0.47 -1.01
CA ASN A 40 2.87 -0.66 -2.15
C ASN A 40 1.64 -1.52 -1.81
N VAL A 41 1.80 -2.56 -0.99
CA VAL A 41 0.69 -3.39 -0.52
C VAL A 41 -0.25 -2.58 0.38
N ALA A 42 0.29 -1.80 1.31
CA ALA A 42 -0.52 -0.93 2.17
C ALA A 42 -1.34 0.09 1.36
N VAL A 43 -0.72 0.74 0.38
CA VAL A 43 -1.40 1.69 -0.52
C VAL A 43 -2.51 1.00 -1.32
N LYS A 44 -2.25 -0.18 -1.90
CA LYS A 44 -3.28 -0.93 -2.64
C LYS A 44 -4.45 -1.33 -1.76
N ASN A 45 -4.18 -1.87 -0.57
CA ASN A 45 -5.22 -2.24 0.39
C ASN A 45 -6.07 -1.03 0.79
N LEU A 46 -5.46 0.15 0.96
CA LEU A 46 -6.19 1.38 1.23
C LEU A 46 -7.11 1.76 0.06
N LEU A 47 -6.58 1.77 -1.17
CA LEU A 47 -7.35 2.11 -2.37
C LEU A 47 -8.51 1.13 -2.60
N GLU A 48 -8.28 -0.17 -2.43
CA GLU A 48 -9.32 -1.21 -2.55
C GLU A 48 -10.42 -1.03 -1.50
N ARG A 49 -10.06 -0.75 -0.24
CA ARG A 49 -11.03 -0.46 0.82
C ARG A 49 -11.87 0.78 0.53
N GLN A 50 -11.26 1.81 -0.06
CA GLN A 50 -11.98 3.04 -0.43
C GLN A 50 -12.89 2.82 -1.64
N ALA A 51 -12.43 2.09 -2.66
CA ALA A 51 -13.26 1.71 -3.79
C ALA A 51 -14.49 0.90 -3.34
N ALA A 52 -14.31 -0.08 -2.43
CA ALA A 52 -15.41 -0.86 -1.89
C ALA A 52 -16.45 0.02 -1.14
N LYS A 53 -15.98 1.03 -0.39
CA LYS A 53 -16.86 2.00 0.29
C LYS A 53 -17.58 2.94 -0.68
N GLN A 54 -16.92 3.37 -1.76
CA GLN A 54 -17.56 4.18 -2.79
C GLN A 54 -18.62 3.41 -3.58
N LEU A 55 -18.50 2.08 -3.70
CA LEU A 55 -19.54 1.23 -4.29
C LEU A 55 -20.78 1.09 -3.39
N THR A 56 -20.69 1.49 -2.12
CA THR A 56 -21.84 1.61 -1.21
C THR A 56 -22.49 2.99 -1.40
N PHE A 57 -22.88 3.32 -2.63
CA PHE A 57 -23.90 4.35 -2.82
C PHE A 57 -25.24 3.70 -2.50
N PRO A 58 -25.99 4.18 -1.49
CA PRO A 58 -27.40 3.87 -1.45
C PRO A 58 -28.00 4.59 -2.65
N LEU A 59 -28.30 3.84 -3.71
CA LEU A 59 -29.37 4.23 -4.62
C LEU A 59 -30.66 4.02 -3.81
N ASP A 60 -30.95 4.95 -2.91
CA ASP A 60 -32.26 5.04 -2.30
C ASP A 60 -33.16 5.75 -3.32
N ASP A 61 -34.16 5.00 -3.78
CA ASP A 61 -35.29 5.45 -4.62
C ASP A 61 -36.09 6.59 -3.96
#